data_AF-A0A023DYV4-F1
#
_entry.id   AF-A0A023DYV4-F1
#
_cell.length_a   1.000
_cell.length_b   1.000
_cell.length_c   1.000
_cell.angle_alpha   90.00
_cell.angle_beta   90.00
_cell.angle_gamma   90.00
#
_symmetry.space_group_name_H-M   'P 1'
#
loop_
_entity.id
_entity.type
_entity.pdbx_description
1 polymer ?
#
loop_
_entity_poly.entity_id
_entity_poly.type
_entity_poly.pdbx_seq_one_letter_code
_entity_poly.pdbx_strand_id
1 'polypeptide(L)'
;MHLMLDGTNWKFETQNINCLVLAVKVGKITFPLFWRMLDHQKNSPPQARISLLNQFKEIFGFDKILSFSADREFVGKDWITYLFDLFV
;
A
#
# COMPACT_ATOMS: atom_id res chain seq x y z
N MET A 1 -7.14 8.00 -10.25
CA MET A 1 -6.04 7.02 -10.15
C MET A 1 -6.57 5.73 -9.55
N HIS A 2 -6.33 4.61 -10.24
CA HIS A 2 -6.62 3.29 -9.69
C HIS A 2 -5.38 2.83 -8.91
N LEU A 3 -5.48 2.81 -7.59
CA LEU A 3 -4.38 2.48 -6.70
C LEU A 3 -4.40 1.00 -6.31
N MET A 4 -3.20 0.44 -6.16
CA MET A 4 -2.95 -0.94 -5.76
C MET A 4 -1.93 -0.96 -4.62
N LEU A 5 -2.25 -1.63 -3.52
CA LEU A 5 -1.32 -1.84 -2.41
C LEU A 5 -1.00 -3.33 -2.31
N ASP A 6 0.28 -3.66 -2.37
CA ASP A 6 0.73 -5.05 -2.31
C ASP A 6 2.03 -5.20 -1.52
N GLY A 7 2.19 -6.36 -0.90
CA GLY A 7 3.42 -6.77 -0.23
C GLY A 7 4.24 -7.65 -1.16
N THR A 8 5.51 -7.31 -1.37
CA THR A 8 6.42 -8.13 -2.17
C THR A 8 7.60 -8.60 -1.33
N ASN A 9 7.92 -9.89 -1.42
CA ASN A 9 9.06 -10.52 -0.77
C ASN A 9 10.09 -10.92 -1.84
N TRP A 10 11.30 -10.42 -1.67
CA TRP A 10 12.44 -10.72 -2.51
C TRP A 10 13.50 -11.39 -1.65
N LYS A 11 14.26 -12.29 -2.25
CA LYS A 11 15.39 -12.94 -1.60
C LYS A 11 16.66 -12.57 -2.34
N PHE A 12 17.56 -11.89 -1.66
CA PHE A 12 18.90 -11.60 -2.15
C PHE A 12 19.89 -12.45 -1.36
N GLU A 13 20.38 -13.52 -1.98
CA GLU A 13 21.15 -14.58 -1.32
C GLU A 13 20.44 -15.13 -0.06
N THR A 14 20.95 -14.81 1.13
CA THR A 14 20.37 -15.21 2.42
C THR A 14 19.47 -14.14 3.03
N GLN A 15 19.49 -12.92 2.49
CA GLN A 15 18.73 -11.78 3.00
C GLN A 15 17.32 -11.72 2.40
N ASN A 16 16.32 -11.55 3.27
CA ASN A 16 14.96 -11.26 2.85
C ASN A 16 14.76 -9.75 2.74
N ILE A 17 14.18 -9.32 1.63
CA ILE A 17 13.81 -7.94 1.34
C ILE A 17 12.29 -7.91 1.20
N ASN A 18 11.61 -7.37 2.21
CA ASN A 18 10.16 -7.23 2.21
C ASN A 18 9.80 -5.76 1.97
N CYS A 19 8.98 -5.51 0.96
CA CYS A 19 8.52 -4.17 0.64
C CYS A 19 7.00 -4.15 0.60
N LEU A 20 6.39 -3.18 1.29
CA LEU A 20 5.02 -2.78 1.03
C LEU A 20 5.04 -1.70 -0.04
N VAL A 21 4.31 -1.88 -1.14
CA VAL A 21 4.35 -0.99 -2.30
C VAL A 21 2.95 -0.45 -2.58
N LEU A 22 2.82 0.88 -2.64
CA LEU A 22 1.65 1.55 -3.18
C LEU A 22 1.94 1.95 -4.63
N ALA A 23 1.12 1.47 -5.55
CA ALA A 23 1.29 1.63 -6.98
C ALA A 23 0.03 2.19 -7.64
N VAL A 24 0.20 2.76 -8.83
CA VAL A 24 -0.89 3.26 -9.67
C VAL A 24 -0.96 2.48 -10.98
N LYS A 25 -2.16 2.10 -11.38
CA LYS A 25 -2.42 1.50 -12.69
C LYS A 25 -2.67 2.58 -13.74
N VAL A 26 -1.89 2.53 -14.83
CA VAL A 26 -2.04 3.36 -16.03
C VAL A 26 -2.20 2.43 -17.24
N GLY A 27 -3.41 2.37 -17.78
CA GLY A 27 -3.75 1.40 -18.83
C GLY A 27 -3.58 -0.04 -18.35
N LYS A 28 -2.63 -0.77 -18.93
CA LYS A 28 -2.30 -2.16 -18.58
C LYS A 28 -1.04 -2.30 -17.70
N ILE A 29 -0.39 -1.18 -17.37
CA ILE A 29 0.87 -1.16 -16.64
C ILE A 29 0.63 -0.60 -15.24
N THR A 30 1.33 -1.15 -14.25
CA THR A 30 1.29 -0.68 -12.87
C THR A 30 2.66 -0.11 -12.49
N PHE A 31 2.67 1.15 -12.04
CA PHE A 31 3.88 1.87 -11.67
C PHE A 31 3.95 2.04 -10.15
N PRO A 32 5.06 1.66 -9.49
CA PRO A 32 5.24 1.92 -8.07
C PRO A 32 5.32 3.44 -7.83
N LEU A 33 4.60 3.93 -6.83
CA LEU A 33 4.66 5.32 -6.40
C LEU A 33 5.48 5.48 -5.12
N PHE A 34 5.16 4.67 -4.11
CA PHE A 34 5.78 4.71 -2.80
C PHE A 34 6.02 3.30 -2.28
N TRP A 35 7.05 3.11 -1.45
CA TRP A 35 7.29 1.84 -0.78
C TRP A 35 7.86 2.02 0.61
N ARG A 36 7.67 1.00 1.44
CA ARG A 36 8.25 0.91 2.77
C ARG A 36 8.88 -0.45 2.97
N MET A 37 10.13 -0.44 3.44
CA MET A 37 10.82 -1.67 3.86
C MET A 37 10.17 -2.20 5.13
N LEU A 38 9.92 -3.50 5.19
CA LEU A 38 9.37 -4.19 6.36
C LEU A 38 10.45 -5.07 6.98
N ASP A 39 10.59 -4.98 8.30
CA ASP A 39 11.60 -5.74 9.05
C ASP A 39 11.33 -7.25 9.05
N HIS A 40 10.09 -7.67 8.79
CA HIS A 40 9.65 -9.07 8.87
C HIS A 40 8.76 -9.46 7.68
N GLN A 41 8.72 -10.76 7.37
CA GLN A 41 7.94 -11.31 6.25
C GLN A 41 6.42 -11.30 6.48
N LYS A 42 5.96 -11.17 7.73
CA LYS A 42 4.53 -11.30 8.06
C LYS A 42 3.85 -9.93 8.10
N ASN A 43 2.68 -9.87 7.48
CA ASN A 43 1.70 -8.78 7.36
C ASN A 43 2.18 -7.40 7.82
N SER A 44 2.18 -6.46 6.88
CA SER A 44 2.47 -5.06 7.18
C SER A 44 1.58 -4.54 8.34
N PRO A 45 2.16 -3.85 9.33
CA PRO A 45 1.37 -3.23 10.38
C PRO A 45 0.42 -2.19 9.76
N PRO A 46 -0.79 -1.98 10.31
CA PRO A 46 -1.75 -0.99 9.79
C PRO A 46 -1.11 0.39 9.53
N GLN A 47 -0.22 0.82 10.42
CA GLN A 47 0.49 2.08 10.35
C GLN A 47 1.38 2.19 9.11
N ALA A 48 2.00 1.09 8.63
CA ALA A 48 2.79 1.12 7.41
C ALA A 48 1.92 1.39 6.17
N ARG A 49 0.74 0.77 6.11
CA ARG A 49 -0.24 0.95 5.02
C ARG A 49 -0.81 2.36 5.02
N ILE A 50 -1.24 2.83 6.18
CA ILE A 50 -1.76 4.18 6.40
C ILE A 50 -0.71 5.24 6.03
N SER A 51 0.55 5.01 6.40
CA SER A 51 1.66 5.92 6.08
C SER A 51 1.83 6.11 4.57
N LEU A 52 1.73 5.06 3.75
CA LEU A 52 1.84 5.18 2.29
C LEU A 52 0.64 5.93 1.70
N LEU A 53 -0.56 5.70 2.20
CA LEU A 53 -1.75 6.43 1.76
C LEU A 53 -1.69 7.91 2.16
N ASN A 54 -1.19 8.24 3.36
CA ASN A 54 -0.99 9.62 3.77
C ASN A 54 0.06 10.34 2.90
N GLN A 55 1.16 9.67 2.52
CA GLN A 55 2.11 10.24 1.54
C GLN A 55 1.44 10.51 0.19
N PHE A 56 0.58 9.59 -0.29
CA PHE A 56 -0.20 9.83 -1.49
C PHE A 56 -1.13 11.05 -1.35
N LYS A 57 -1.80 11.20 -0.20
CA LYS A 57 -2.66 12.35 0.11
C LYS A 57 -1.89 13.66 0.00
N GLU A 58 -0.70 13.73 0.61
CA GLU A 58 0.13 14.93 0.68
C GLU A 58 0.59 15.38 -0.71
N ILE A 59 0.92 14.44 -1.59
CA ILE A 59 1.49 14.74 -2.92
C ILE A 59 0.39 14.96 -3.97
N PHE A 60 -0.65 14.13 -3.98
CA PHE A 60 -1.63 14.10 -5.07
C PHE A 60 -3.03 14.57 -4.66
N GLY A 61 -3.38 14.45 -3.39
CA GLY A 61 -4.76 14.60 -2.91
C GLY A 61 -5.58 13.32 -3.09
N PHE A 62 -6.45 13.03 -2.11
CA PHE A 62 -7.31 11.84 -2.16
C PHE A 62 -8.48 11.94 -3.14
N ASP A 63 -8.84 13.14 -3.58
CA ASP A 63 -9.79 13.38 -4.67
C ASP A 63 -9.33 12.74 -6.00
N LYS A 64 -8.05 12.39 -6.10
CA LYS A 64 -7.49 11.67 -7.25
C LYS A 64 -7.69 10.16 -7.18
N ILE A 65 -8.16 9.57 -6.09
CA ILE A 65 -8.37 8.12 -6.02
C ILE A 65 -9.71 7.77 -6.66
N LEU A 66 -9.68 6.93 -7.71
CA LEU A 66 -10.88 6.41 -8.37
C LEU A 66 -11.26 5.03 -7.84
N SER A 67 -10.26 4.22 -7.49
CA SER A 67 -10.44 2.96 -6.81
C SER A 67 -9.17 2.61 -6.04
N PHE A 68 -9.32 1.85 -4.98
CA PHE A 68 -8.23 1.30 -4.21
C PHE A 68 -8.41 -0.21 -4.10
N SER A 69 -7.34 -0.98 -4.35
CA SER A 69 -7.33 -2.43 -4.29
C SER A 69 -6.12 -2.91 -3.49
N ALA A 70 -6.32 -3.90 -2.64
CA ALA A 70 -5.27 -4.47 -1.82
C ALA A 70 -5.60 -5.95 -1.52
N ASP A 71 -4.58 -6.76 -1.20
CA ASP A 71 -4.78 -8.18 -0.88
C ASP A 71 -5.61 -8.35 0.42
N ARG A 72 -6.40 -9.43 0.47
CA ARG A 72 -7.30 -9.79 1.58
C ARG A 72 -6.58 -10.03 2.91
N GLU A 73 -5.27 -10.25 2.88
CA GLU A 73 -4.47 -10.42 4.10
C GLU A 73 -4.27 -9.12 4.88
N PHE A 74 -4.50 -7.96 4.24
CA PHE A 74 -4.44 -6.66 4.90
C PHE A 74 -5.70 -6.39 5.71
N VAL A 75 -5.76 -7.03 6.88
CA VAL A 75 -6.85 -6.89 7.86
C VAL A 75 -6.44 -5.99 9.03
N GLY A 76 -7.39 -5.70 9.93
CA GLY A 76 -7.18 -4.96 11.18
C GLY A 76 -8.19 -3.81 11.34
N LYS A 77 -8.70 -3.62 12.57
CA LYS A 77 -9.72 -2.61 12.86
C LYS A 77 -9.29 -1.21 12.42
N ASP A 78 -8.11 -0.76 12.86
CA ASP A 78 -7.59 0.57 12.55
C ASP A 78 -7.41 0.79 11.05
N TRP A 79 -7.03 -0.26 10.32
CA TRP A 79 -6.90 -0.20 8.86
C TRP A 79 -8.26 -0.02 8.17
N ILE A 80 -9.24 -0.84 8.54
CA ILE A 80 -10.59 -0.77 7.96
C ILE A 80 -11.29 0.53 8.34
N THR A 81 -11.15 1.00 9.59
CA THR A 81 -11.66 2.30 10.02
C THR A 81 -11.03 3.43 9.21
N TYR A 82 -9.71 3.43 9.03
CA TYR A 82 -9.04 4.43 8.21
C TYR A 82 -9.55 4.44 6.76
N LEU A 83 -9.74 3.26 6.14
CA LEU A 83 -10.29 3.17 4.78
C LEU A 83 -11.74 3.64 4.70
N PHE A 84 -12.53 3.35 5.74
CA PHE A 84 -13.92 3.82 5.82
C PHE A 84 -13.96 5.34 5.87
N ASP A 85 -13.23 5.96 6.80
CA ASP A 85 -13.14 7.43 6.94
C ASP A 85 -12.56 8.13 5.70
N LEU A 86 -11.82 7.37 4.88
CA LEU A 86 -11.20 7.87 3.65
C LEU A 86 -12.17 7.87 2.47
N PHE A 87 -12.99 6.83 2.33
CA PHE A 87 -13.79 6.58 1.12
C PHE A 87 -15.30 6.74 1.32
N VAL A 88 -15.78 6.85 2.56
CA VAL A 88 -17.18 6.99 2.95
C VAL A 88 -17.38 8.31 3.67
#